data_AF-A0A0C3BID4-F1
#
_entry.id   AF-A0A0C3BID4-F1
#
_cell.length_a   1.000
_cell.length_b   1.000
_cell.length_c   1.000
_cell.angle_alpha   90.00
_cell.angle_beta   90.00
_cell.angle_gamma   90.00
#
_symmetry.space_group_name_H-M   'P 1'
#
loop_
_entity.id
_entity.type
_entity.pdbx_description
1 polymer ?
#
loop_
_entity_poly.entity_id
_entity_poly.type
_entity_poly.pdbx_seq_one_letter_code
_entity_poly.pdbx_strand_id
1 'polypeptide(L)'
;GFYQITNTIFVVQGWDTRGNVGTSRWHHLQRKQIGDEWVVVCFCPSGGNCVHEQLAMDVDMDQFLDDDLFHKDDDEVILFSRQAAEDGDTYSNIFSVTFAGQTSVKSRVIVSHLGDDDGTGAWVCAKDRGIHCGHITSARHELQRLVRVDPTATDGALHAEVTELRVRSAIKSPDNAISHLPVHPPLWASLPDDPLTYPCAQPLRAVPSILELNDVSRCCCLPVRSAYSPLRPSEHHSCTIYTLTGAHCMRIELQLCPSCPRTLRRFIGPETRDLGIFNFNNRILFTHDLLDEYTSAYTSSETPFVGWVATVSRRYTNHGSERPFVTEKMFRAVWFSYIQLQHLETALQCSACGPMPQDTIWDGVTLAFSQKHLLPSLRPPTILHENSLHRNEVRYYSHMQWIPDQKLRKAVQKVIRGQSLILQSDDEDDEANGNQSRSNMTEKNQQDLLDRIKAIPGVQDNLGKLDQSLKDVFSAYFGIQALGAGTEPPPVYRRLLVQLSAEESALQTANRPSLEALRGFVTHPTSINTSRLVGIPCLYEVLEYHKSKGEGYPGHLLSLCKWMCQRGESLLKSIIVHEAP
;
A
#
# COMPACT_ATOMS: atom_id res chain seq x y z
N GLY A 1 7.76 18.57 9.26
CA GLY A 1 7.05 19.23 8.16
C GLY A 1 5.60 18.83 8.21
N PHE A 2 4.69 19.79 8.11
CA PHE A 2 3.25 19.58 8.13
C PHE A 2 2.65 20.60 7.17
N TYR A 3 2.26 20.14 5.98
CA TYR A 3 1.79 21.03 4.91
C TYR A 3 0.37 20.67 4.55
N GLN A 4 -0.51 21.66 4.51
CA GLN A 4 -1.81 21.53 3.90
C GLN A 4 -1.65 21.58 2.39
N ILE A 5 -2.17 20.59 1.68
CA ILE A 5 -2.10 20.56 0.21
C ILE A 5 -3.48 20.74 -0.44
N THR A 6 -4.56 20.46 0.31
CA THR A 6 -5.95 20.76 -0.06
C THR A 6 -6.76 21.09 1.20
N ASN A 7 -8.04 21.44 1.06
CA ASN A 7 -8.91 21.77 2.20
C ASN A 7 -9.08 20.61 3.20
N THR A 8 -8.89 19.36 2.78
CA THR A 8 -9.05 18.19 3.68
C THR A 8 -7.79 17.33 3.81
N ILE A 9 -6.75 17.59 3.00
CA ILE A 9 -5.57 16.73 2.90
C ILE A 9 -4.32 17.51 3.28
N PHE A 10 -3.57 16.90 4.18
CA PHE A 10 -2.26 17.32 4.61
C PHE A 10 -1.22 16.29 4.17
N VAL A 11 -0.01 16.76 3.90
CA VAL A 11 1.18 15.92 3.83
C VAL A 11 2.02 16.19 5.07
N VAL A 12 2.23 15.11 5.82
CA VAL A 12 2.93 15.14 7.10
C VAL A 12 4.22 14.37 6.98
N GLN A 13 5.29 14.96 7.47
CA GLN A 13 6.57 14.29 7.56
C GLN A 13 6.47 13.22 8.64
N GLY A 14 6.84 11.97 8.31
CA GLY A 14 6.81 10.88 9.27
C GLY A 14 7.60 11.24 10.52
N TRP A 15 7.16 10.78 11.68
CA TRP A 15 7.75 11.16 12.97
C TRP A 15 8.26 9.91 13.68
N ASP A 16 9.48 9.98 14.19
CA ASP A 16 10.03 8.98 15.09
C ASP A 16 9.80 9.41 16.53
N THR A 17 8.85 8.75 17.22
CA THR A 17 8.51 9.06 18.62
C THR A 17 9.64 8.73 19.59
N ARG A 18 10.54 7.79 19.24
CA ARG A 18 11.67 7.42 20.10
C ARG A 18 12.81 8.44 19.97
N GLY A 19 13.02 8.93 18.75
CA GLY A 19 14.06 9.92 18.46
C GLY A 19 13.61 11.37 18.62
N ASN A 20 12.31 11.64 18.75
CA ASN A 20 11.70 12.98 18.72
C ASN A 20 12.13 13.80 17.48
N VAL A 21 12.26 13.13 16.32
CA VAL A 21 12.75 13.73 15.06
C VAL A 21 11.88 13.37 13.86
N GLY A 22 11.86 14.27 12.87
CA GLY A 22 11.22 14.03 11.58
C GLY A 22 12.01 13.05 10.70
N THR A 23 11.30 12.20 9.98
CA THR A 23 11.87 11.24 9.02
C THR A 23 11.89 11.82 7.59
N SER A 24 12.58 11.17 6.65
CA SER A 24 12.56 11.57 5.23
C SER A 24 11.30 11.12 4.49
N ARG A 25 10.39 10.39 5.14
CA ARG A 25 9.14 9.92 4.53
C ARG A 25 8.03 10.93 4.73
N TRP A 26 7.15 11.00 3.75
CA TRP A 26 5.94 11.81 3.79
C TRP A 26 4.73 10.90 3.74
N HIS A 27 3.72 11.26 4.50
CA HIS A 27 2.46 10.53 4.60
C HIS A 27 1.32 11.51 4.39
N HIS A 28 0.21 11.02 3.87
CA HIS A 28 -1.01 11.80 3.85
C HIS A 28 -1.69 11.75 5.22
N LEU A 29 -2.35 12.84 5.58
CA LEU A 29 -3.26 12.94 6.70
C LEU A 29 -4.53 13.58 6.17
N GLN A 30 -5.68 13.00 6.49
CA GLN A 30 -6.98 13.58 6.15
C GLN A 30 -7.62 14.12 7.42
N ARG A 31 -8.04 15.38 7.38
CA ARG A 31 -8.85 15.98 8.44
C ARG A 31 -10.18 16.42 7.83
N LYS A 32 -11.28 16.02 8.46
CA LYS A 32 -12.64 16.33 7.98
C LYS A 32 -13.57 16.58 9.15
N GLN A 33 -14.35 17.64 9.06
CA GLN A 33 -15.41 17.92 10.02
C GLN A 33 -16.62 17.02 9.75
N ILE A 34 -17.11 16.32 10.78
CA ILE A 34 -18.31 15.47 10.73
C ILE A 34 -19.22 15.88 11.90
N GLY A 35 -20.22 16.71 11.62
CA GLY A 35 -21.00 17.37 12.68
C GLY A 35 -20.16 18.44 13.38
N ASP A 36 -20.15 18.44 14.72
CA ASP A 36 -19.34 19.37 15.52
C ASP A 36 -17.94 18.80 15.86
N GLU A 37 -17.65 17.57 15.42
CA GLU A 37 -16.39 16.89 15.72
C GLU A 37 -15.45 16.84 14.50
N TRP A 38 -14.17 17.07 14.76
CA TRP A 38 -13.11 16.88 13.77
C TRP A 38 -12.65 15.43 13.76
N VAL A 39 -12.78 14.78 12.60
CA VAL A 39 -12.22 13.46 12.37
C VAL A 39 -10.90 13.59 11.64
N VAL A 40 -9.83 13.11 12.26
CA VAL A 40 -8.50 13.05 11.68
C VAL A 40 -8.12 11.60 11.44
N VAL A 41 -7.58 11.32 10.26
CA VAL A 41 -7.04 10.01 9.89
C VAL A 41 -5.66 10.20 9.30
N CYS A 42 -4.63 9.71 9.98
CA CYS A 42 -3.28 9.71 9.45
C CYS A 42 -2.94 8.37 8.77
N PHE A 43 -2.29 8.43 7.60
CA PHE A 43 -1.80 7.27 6.87
C PHE A 43 -0.32 6.97 7.16
N CYS A 44 0.21 7.48 8.27
CA CYS A 44 1.53 7.10 8.74
C CYS A 44 1.49 5.67 9.34
N PRO A 45 2.64 4.97 9.42
CA PRO A 45 2.69 3.59 9.90
C PRO A 45 2.20 3.40 11.34
N SER A 46 2.17 4.47 12.14
CA SER A 46 1.72 4.43 13.53
C SER A 46 0.20 4.33 13.68
N GLY A 47 -0.58 4.59 12.61
CA GLY A 47 -2.04 4.47 12.64
C GLY A 47 -2.75 5.47 13.55
N GLY A 48 -3.93 5.11 14.04
CA GLY A 48 -4.75 5.95 14.93
C GLY A 48 -4.05 6.29 16.25
N ASN A 49 -4.21 7.52 16.72
CA ASN A 49 -3.50 8.17 17.84
C ASN A 49 -2.00 8.46 17.61
N CYS A 50 -1.57 8.67 16.37
CA CYS A 50 -0.20 9.14 16.12
C CYS A 50 -0.02 10.63 16.48
N VAL A 51 1.23 11.08 16.62
CA VAL A 51 1.56 12.49 16.89
C VAL A 51 0.96 13.44 15.85
N HIS A 52 0.77 12.99 14.62
CA HIS A 52 0.18 13.81 13.56
C HIS A 52 -1.32 14.01 13.78
N GLU A 53 -2.03 12.99 14.29
CA GLU A 53 -3.45 13.12 14.64
C GLU A 53 -3.62 14.01 15.87
N GLN A 54 -2.75 13.86 16.88
CA GLN A 54 -2.74 14.72 18.06
C GLN A 54 -2.48 16.17 17.68
N LEU A 55 -1.42 16.43 16.89
CA LEU A 55 -1.12 17.77 16.40
C LEU A 55 -2.26 18.33 15.54
N ALA A 56 -2.87 17.51 14.69
CA ALA A 56 -4.01 17.93 13.87
C ALA A 56 -5.29 18.13 14.67
N MET A 57 -5.40 17.64 15.91
CA MET A 57 -6.53 17.88 16.83
C MET A 57 -6.26 19.09 17.74
N ASP A 58 -5.00 19.29 18.16
CA ASP A 58 -4.58 20.32 19.13
C ASP A 58 -4.38 21.71 18.50
N VAL A 59 -4.11 21.78 17.19
CA VAL A 59 -3.87 23.05 16.51
C VAL A 59 -5.19 23.76 16.23
N ASP A 60 -5.33 24.96 16.79
CA ASP A 60 -6.40 25.91 16.51
C ASP A 60 -6.20 26.46 15.09
N MET A 61 -7.02 25.99 14.14
CA MET A 61 -6.73 26.08 12.71
C MET A 61 -7.10 27.42 12.06
N ASP A 62 -7.57 28.40 12.83
CA ASP A 62 -7.74 29.78 12.35
C ASP A 62 -6.42 30.37 11.81
N GLN A 63 -5.28 29.73 12.06
CA GLN A 63 -3.96 30.09 11.53
C GLN A 63 -3.63 29.50 10.15
N PHE A 64 -4.43 28.57 9.61
CA PHE A 64 -4.20 27.93 8.30
C PHE A 64 -5.24 28.34 7.24
N LEU A 65 -6.19 29.20 7.60
CA LEU A 65 -7.25 29.70 6.73
C LEU A 65 -6.77 30.91 5.91
N ASP A 66 -5.96 30.63 4.89
CA ASP A 66 -6.05 31.38 3.64
C ASP A 66 -6.67 30.41 2.61
N ASP A 67 -7.99 30.37 2.58
CA ASP A 67 -8.83 29.47 1.74
C ASP A 67 -8.65 29.73 0.22
N ASP A 68 -7.83 30.73 -0.12
CA ASP A 68 -7.56 31.23 -1.46
C ASP A 68 -6.21 30.75 -2.05
N LEU A 69 -5.34 30.11 -1.24
CA LEU A 69 -4.01 29.68 -1.69
C LEU A 69 -3.88 28.17 -1.98
N PHE A 70 -4.87 27.36 -1.63
CA PHE A 70 -4.76 25.89 -1.70
C PHE A 70 -5.50 25.29 -2.90
N HIS A 71 -4.97 24.17 -3.41
CA HIS A 71 -5.59 23.42 -4.49
C HIS A 71 -6.96 22.93 -4.04
N LYS A 72 -7.97 23.42 -4.75
CA LYS A 72 -9.37 23.27 -4.40
C LYS A 72 -9.90 21.87 -4.70
N ASP A 73 -9.17 21.09 -5.51
CA ASP A 73 -9.53 19.76 -5.97
C ASP A 73 -8.56 18.68 -5.45
N ASP A 74 -9.11 17.71 -4.71
CA ASP A 74 -8.43 16.53 -4.15
C ASP A 74 -7.94 15.54 -5.23
N ASP A 75 -8.14 15.83 -6.52
CA ASP A 75 -7.73 14.99 -7.65
C ASP A 75 -6.47 15.47 -8.39
N GLU A 76 -5.88 16.63 -8.07
CA GLU A 76 -4.66 17.12 -8.76
C GLU A 76 -3.35 16.46 -8.32
N VAL A 77 -2.37 16.42 -9.24
CA VAL A 77 -0.97 16.18 -8.91
C VAL A 77 -0.38 17.46 -8.32
N ILE A 78 0.11 17.40 -7.08
CA ILE A 78 0.56 18.59 -6.34
C ILE A 78 2.04 18.47 -6.02
N LEU A 79 2.88 19.34 -6.58
CA LEU A 79 4.26 19.55 -6.14
C LEU A 79 4.25 20.40 -4.85
N PHE A 80 4.52 19.79 -3.70
CA PHE A 80 4.43 20.48 -2.41
C PHE A 80 5.79 20.80 -1.78
N SER A 81 6.88 20.25 -2.32
CA SER A 81 8.23 20.52 -1.83
C SER A 81 9.22 20.47 -2.98
N ARG A 82 10.03 21.52 -3.11
CA ARG A 82 11.16 21.59 -4.03
C ARG A 82 12.37 22.18 -3.28
N GLN A 83 13.49 21.47 -3.33
CA GLN A 83 14.74 21.88 -2.68
C GLN A 83 15.90 21.69 -3.65
N ALA A 84 16.78 22.69 -3.77
CA ALA A 84 18.03 22.54 -4.51
C ALA A 84 18.98 21.62 -3.73
N ALA A 85 19.64 20.69 -4.43
CA ALA A 85 20.75 19.94 -3.85
C ALA A 85 21.98 20.84 -3.67
N GLU A 86 22.93 20.40 -2.86
CA GLU A 86 24.16 21.16 -2.52
C GLU A 86 24.99 21.56 -3.75
N ASP A 87 24.79 20.82 -4.85
CA ASP A 87 25.45 20.90 -6.15
C ASP A 87 24.91 22.04 -7.05
N GLY A 88 23.77 22.65 -6.71
CA GLY A 88 23.15 23.78 -7.42
C GLY A 88 22.36 23.43 -8.69
N ASP A 89 22.71 22.34 -9.38
CA ASP A 89 22.11 21.96 -10.67
C ASP A 89 21.01 20.89 -10.57
N THR A 90 20.90 20.19 -9.43
CA THR A 90 19.88 19.14 -9.23
C THR A 90 18.85 19.53 -8.17
N TYR A 91 17.60 19.07 -8.35
CA TYR A 91 16.48 19.39 -7.46
C TYR A 91 15.84 18.13 -6.88
N SER A 92 15.56 18.18 -5.57
CA SER A 92 14.69 17.23 -4.89
C SER A 92 13.26 17.77 -4.89
N ASN A 93 12.41 17.16 -5.72
CA ASN A 93 10.99 17.50 -5.87
C ASN A 93 10.11 16.41 -5.25
N ILE A 94 9.07 16.78 -4.52
CA ILE A 94 8.13 15.84 -3.89
C ILE A 94 6.69 16.21 -4.26
N PHE A 95 6.01 15.21 -4.83
CA PHE A 95 4.67 15.31 -5.36
C PHE A 95 3.70 14.45 -4.55
N SER A 96 2.47 14.94 -4.42
CA SER A 96 1.31 14.12 -4.07
C SER A 96 0.52 13.83 -5.34
N VAL A 97 0.43 12.56 -5.73
CA VAL A 97 -0.13 12.11 -7.01
C VAL A 97 -1.36 11.22 -6.79
N THR A 98 -2.44 11.46 -7.52
CA THR A 98 -3.62 10.59 -7.62
C THR A 98 -3.57 9.78 -8.92
N PHE A 99 -4.19 8.60 -8.94
CA PHE A 99 -4.46 7.89 -10.20
C PHE A 99 -5.86 8.26 -10.69
N ALA A 100 -5.99 8.53 -12.01
CA ALA A 100 -7.19 9.07 -12.64
C ALA A 100 -8.48 8.33 -12.19
N GLY A 101 -9.40 9.08 -11.56
CA GLY A 101 -10.71 8.60 -11.15
C GLY A 101 -10.81 8.01 -9.74
N GLN A 102 -9.81 8.18 -8.87
CA GLN A 102 -9.87 7.80 -7.46
C GLN A 102 -9.66 9.01 -6.52
N THR A 103 -10.73 9.44 -5.85
CA THR A 103 -10.77 10.63 -4.96
C THR A 103 -10.43 10.32 -3.49
N SER A 104 -10.01 9.09 -3.18
CA SER A 104 -9.70 8.72 -1.80
C SER A 104 -8.29 9.18 -1.43
N VAL A 105 -8.08 9.64 -0.19
CA VAL A 105 -6.71 9.87 0.31
C VAL A 105 -5.89 8.57 0.29
N LYS A 106 -6.54 7.40 0.39
CA LYS A 106 -5.89 6.09 0.23
C LYS A 106 -5.38 5.82 -1.20
N SER A 107 -5.87 6.55 -2.19
CA SER A 107 -5.40 6.45 -3.58
C SER A 107 -4.33 7.48 -3.93
N ARG A 108 -4.06 8.45 -3.05
CA ARG A 108 -2.93 9.36 -3.20
C ARG A 108 -1.62 8.67 -2.84
N VAL A 109 -0.57 9.01 -3.58
CA VAL A 109 0.75 8.43 -3.45
C VAL A 109 1.79 9.54 -3.48
N ILE A 110 2.77 9.47 -2.59
CA ILE A 110 3.93 10.35 -2.64
C ILE A 110 4.88 9.87 -3.74
N VAL A 111 5.24 10.77 -4.65
CA VAL A 111 6.28 10.56 -5.66
C VAL A 111 7.40 11.55 -5.41
N SER A 112 8.64 11.09 -5.38
CA SER A 112 9.83 11.94 -5.24
C SER A 112 10.70 11.84 -6.48
N HIS A 113 11.24 12.97 -6.90
CA HIS A 113 12.20 13.09 -8.00
C HIS A 113 13.47 13.76 -7.49
N LEU A 114 14.62 13.15 -7.73
CA LEU A 114 15.93 13.77 -7.55
C LEU A 114 16.64 13.82 -8.90
N GLY A 115 16.80 15.03 -9.45
CA GLY A 115 17.40 15.23 -10.76
C GLY A 115 17.10 16.60 -11.35
N ASP A 116 17.26 16.71 -12.66
CA ASP A 116 17.21 17.95 -13.41
C ASP A 116 15.76 18.31 -13.81
N ASP A 117 15.54 19.54 -14.25
CA ASP A 117 14.20 20.06 -14.55
C ASP A 117 13.56 19.49 -15.84
N ASP A 118 14.24 18.64 -16.63
CA ASP A 118 13.58 17.82 -17.68
C ASP A 118 12.89 16.59 -17.11
N GLY A 119 13.16 16.26 -15.84
CA GLY A 119 12.79 15.00 -15.27
C GLY A 119 13.80 13.88 -15.55
N THR A 120 15.01 14.19 -16.02
CA THR A 120 16.11 13.23 -15.94
C THR A 120 16.61 13.12 -14.50
N GLY A 121 16.78 11.89 -14.03
CA GLY A 121 17.12 11.63 -12.63
C GLY A 121 16.37 10.43 -12.06
N ALA A 122 16.41 10.31 -10.74
CA ALA A 122 15.80 9.21 -10.01
C ALA A 122 14.36 9.55 -9.61
N TRP A 123 13.41 8.79 -10.15
CA TRP A 123 11.99 8.85 -9.76
C TRP A 123 11.64 7.68 -8.83
N VAL A 124 10.96 7.98 -7.72
CA VAL A 124 10.51 6.98 -6.76
C VAL A 124 9.04 7.23 -6.44
N CYS A 125 8.20 6.22 -6.62
CA CYS A 125 6.81 6.22 -6.21
C CYS A 125 6.66 5.39 -4.93
N ALA A 126 5.91 5.89 -3.95
CA ALA A 126 5.71 5.19 -2.67
C ALA A 126 4.89 3.90 -2.80
N LYS A 127 4.12 3.73 -3.88
CA LYS A 127 3.23 2.57 -4.13
C LYS A 127 3.77 1.57 -5.16
N ASP A 128 4.52 2.01 -6.16
CA ASP A 128 4.93 1.19 -7.30
C ASP A 128 6.41 1.39 -7.67
N ARG A 129 7.09 0.31 -8.06
CA ARG A 129 8.53 0.31 -8.44
C ARG A 129 8.79 -0.13 -9.87
N GLY A 130 7.74 -0.22 -10.68
CA GLY A 130 7.84 -0.60 -12.08
C GLY A 130 8.46 0.50 -12.95
N ILE A 131 9.09 0.09 -14.06
CA ILE A 131 9.65 0.97 -15.10
C ILE A 131 8.55 1.86 -15.75
N HIS A 132 7.27 1.45 -15.62
CA HIS A 132 6.10 2.15 -16.17
C HIS A 132 5.05 2.40 -15.07
N CYS A 133 5.39 3.21 -14.05
CA CYS A 133 4.44 3.62 -13.02
C CYS A 133 3.66 4.87 -13.48
N GLY A 134 2.34 4.75 -13.63
CA GLY A 134 1.47 5.88 -14.02
C GLY A 134 1.61 7.11 -13.11
N HIS A 135 1.85 6.91 -11.80
CA HIS A 135 2.08 8.02 -10.86
C HIS A 135 3.38 8.80 -11.16
N ILE A 136 4.43 8.10 -11.63
CA ILE A 136 5.70 8.74 -12.00
C ILE A 136 5.51 9.52 -13.29
N THR A 137 4.79 8.96 -14.26
CA THR A 137 4.45 9.65 -15.50
C THR A 137 3.66 10.93 -15.22
N SER A 138 2.62 10.87 -14.39
CA SER A 138 1.83 12.05 -14.01
C SER A 138 2.65 13.11 -13.25
N ALA A 139 3.53 12.70 -12.34
CA ALA A 139 4.42 13.63 -11.65
C ALA A 139 5.47 14.26 -12.57
N ARG A 140 5.95 13.53 -13.58
CA ARG A 140 6.85 14.05 -14.61
C ARG A 140 6.16 15.06 -15.52
N HIS A 141 4.93 14.77 -15.95
CA HIS A 141 4.11 15.75 -16.70
C HIS A 141 3.92 17.02 -15.89
N GLU A 142 3.62 16.89 -14.59
CA GLU A 142 3.43 18.04 -13.71
C GLU A 142 4.72 18.83 -13.48
N LEU A 143 5.88 18.17 -13.35
CA LEU A 143 7.18 18.83 -13.28
C LEU A 143 7.47 19.64 -14.55
N GLN A 144 7.26 19.05 -15.73
CA GLN A 144 7.46 19.72 -17.02
C GLN A 144 6.49 20.90 -17.21
N ARG A 145 5.24 20.74 -16.78
CA ARG A 145 4.23 21.80 -16.81
C ARG A 145 4.60 22.99 -15.93
N LEU A 146 4.99 22.74 -14.68
CA LEU A 146 5.25 23.79 -13.69
C LEU A 146 6.61 24.48 -13.86
N VAL A 147 7.65 23.73 -14.26
CA VAL A 147 9.03 24.23 -14.25
C VAL A 147 9.52 24.62 -15.63
N ARG A 148 9.09 23.90 -16.68
CA ARG A 148 9.46 24.24 -18.08
C ARG A 148 8.40 25.05 -18.82
N VAL A 149 7.22 25.26 -18.22
CA VAL A 149 6.10 26.03 -18.81
C VAL A 149 5.69 25.46 -20.18
N ASP A 150 5.80 24.14 -20.37
CA ASP A 150 5.32 23.45 -21.58
C ASP A 150 3.93 22.84 -21.31
N PRO A 151 2.83 23.41 -21.85
CA PRO A 151 1.48 22.96 -21.58
C PRO A 151 1.06 21.72 -22.39
N THR A 152 1.90 21.23 -23.33
CA THR A 152 1.54 20.16 -24.28
C THR A 152 2.42 18.91 -24.19
N ALA A 153 3.34 18.86 -23.23
CA ALA A 153 4.22 17.73 -23.01
C ALA A 153 3.43 16.46 -22.64
N THR A 154 3.47 15.46 -23.53
CA THR A 154 2.94 14.11 -23.29
C THR A 154 4.07 13.10 -23.50
N ASP A 155 4.22 12.15 -22.57
CA ASP A 155 5.14 11.00 -22.75
C ASP A 155 4.49 10.08 -23.79
N GLY A 156 4.64 10.43 -25.07
CA GLY A 156 4.23 9.62 -26.21
C GLY A 156 5.10 8.39 -26.34
N ALA A 157 4.48 7.25 -26.68
CA ALA A 157 5.16 5.98 -26.89
C ALA A 157 6.33 6.09 -27.90
N LEU A 158 7.48 5.57 -27.48
CA LEU A 158 8.68 5.24 -28.27
C LEU A 158 9.33 6.41 -29.03
N HIS A 159 10.37 6.99 -28.42
CA HIS A 159 11.56 7.38 -29.18
C HIS A 159 12.81 6.72 -28.58
N ALA A 160 13.42 5.89 -29.42
CA ALA A 160 14.76 5.39 -29.28
C ALA A 160 15.77 6.55 -29.35
N GLU A 161 16.98 6.28 -28.84
CA GLU A 161 18.16 7.17 -28.77
C GLU A 161 18.27 8.05 -27.53
N VAL A 162 18.23 7.41 -26.36
CA VAL A 162 19.24 7.71 -25.34
C VAL A 162 20.15 6.49 -25.28
N THR A 163 21.42 6.70 -25.61
CA THR A 163 22.45 5.67 -25.65
C THR A 163 22.72 5.14 -24.24
N GLU A 164 21.84 4.26 -23.76
CA GLU A 164 22.14 3.35 -22.66
C GLU A 164 23.31 2.48 -23.12
N LEU A 165 24.47 2.66 -22.49
CA LEU A 165 25.50 1.63 -22.46
C LEU A 165 24.85 0.34 -21.97
N ARG A 166 24.53 -0.54 -22.92
CA ARG A 166 24.09 -1.91 -22.71
C ARG A 166 25.14 -2.67 -21.90
N VAL A 167 25.09 -2.57 -20.58
CA VAL A 167 25.45 -3.67 -19.73
C VAL A 167 24.32 -4.68 -19.91
N ARG A 168 24.57 -5.65 -20.80
CA ARG A 168 23.69 -6.81 -21.00
C ARG A 168 23.37 -7.39 -19.63
N SER A 169 22.13 -7.14 -19.17
CA SER A 169 21.56 -7.75 -17.98
C SER A 169 21.48 -9.26 -18.24
N ALA A 170 22.51 -9.98 -17.79
CA ALA A 170 22.57 -11.43 -17.77
C ALA A 170 21.75 -11.99 -16.60
N ILE A 171 20.50 -11.57 -16.44
CA ILE A 171 19.60 -12.15 -15.43
C ILE A 171 18.78 -13.25 -16.10
N LYS A 172 19.44 -14.39 -16.37
CA LYS A 172 18.82 -15.69 -16.66
C LYS A 172 19.66 -16.83 -16.06
N SER A 173 19.87 -16.76 -14.74
CA SER A 173 20.09 -17.89 -13.84
C SER A 173 19.93 -17.35 -12.41
N PRO A 174 19.49 -18.15 -11.41
CA PRO A 174 19.72 -17.76 -10.02
C PRO A 174 21.23 -17.56 -9.86
N ASP A 175 21.67 -16.36 -9.50
CA ASP A 175 23.07 -16.12 -9.18
C ASP A 175 23.38 -16.91 -7.91
N ASN A 176 23.92 -18.10 -8.09
CA ASN A 176 24.45 -18.88 -6.99
C ASN A 176 25.57 -18.09 -6.31
N ALA A 177 25.51 -17.99 -4.99
CA ALA A 177 26.60 -17.40 -4.23
C ALA A 177 27.87 -18.26 -4.31
N ILE A 178 29.03 -17.65 -4.04
CA ILE A 178 30.30 -18.37 -3.94
C ILE A 178 30.30 -19.24 -2.68
N SER A 179 29.86 -18.68 -1.55
CA SER A 179 29.54 -19.45 -0.36
C SER A 179 28.45 -20.47 -0.66
N HIS A 180 28.66 -21.69 -0.21
CA HIS A 180 27.84 -22.85 -0.56
C HIS A 180 27.75 -23.90 0.54
N LEU A 181 28.58 -23.79 1.59
CA LEU A 181 28.45 -24.66 2.76
C LEU A 181 27.22 -24.27 3.59
N PRO A 182 26.54 -25.26 4.21
CA PRO A 182 25.45 -25.00 5.14
C PRO A 182 25.87 -24.05 6.26
N VAL A 183 24.96 -23.14 6.63
CA VAL A 183 25.10 -22.18 7.72
C VAL A 183 24.05 -22.48 8.79
N HIS A 184 24.45 -22.49 10.07
CA HIS A 184 23.50 -22.64 11.17
C HIS A 184 22.58 -21.43 11.27
N PRO A 185 21.29 -21.62 11.56
CA PRO A 185 20.44 -20.53 12.04
C PRO A 185 21.09 -19.85 13.26
N PRO A 186 20.81 -18.56 13.50
CA PRO A 186 21.26 -17.91 14.71
C PRO A 186 20.65 -18.60 15.95
N LEU A 187 21.35 -18.56 17.09
CA LEU A 187 20.96 -19.32 18.29
C LEU A 187 19.53 -19.05 18.77
N TRP A 188 19.04 -17.81 18.63
CA TRP A 188 17.67 -17.45 19.00
C TRP A 188 16.60 -18.06 18.07
N ALA A 189 16.99 -18.48 16.87
CA ALA A 189 16.14 -19.14 15.87
C ALA A 189 16.36 -20.65 15.80
N SER A 190 17.30 -21.19 16.58
CA SER A 190 17.65 -22.61 16.59
C SER A 190 16.81 -23.39 17.60
N LEU A 191 16.47 -24.63 17.27
CA LEU A 191 15.85 -25.58 18.21
C LEU A 191 16.93 -26.31 19.03
N PRO A 192 16.60 -26.81 20.24
CA PRO A 192 17.54 -27.60 21.05
C PRO A 192 18.11 -28.84 20.36
N ASP A 193 17.34 -29.42 19.42
CA ASP A 193 17.71 -30.63 18.68
C ASP A 193 18.41 -30.34 17.34
N ASP A 194 18.63 -29.06 16.99
CA ASP A 194 19.32 -28.70 15.75
C ASP A 194 20.79 -29.16 15.80
N PRO A 195 21.28 -29.91 14.79
CA PRO A 195 22.62 -30.48 14.83
C PRO A 195 23.70 -29.42 14.61
N LEU A 196 24.56 -29.21 15.61
CA LEU A 196 25.76 -28.37 15.49
C LEU A 196 26.87 -29.08 14.70
N THR A 197 26.81 -29.01 13.37
CA THR A 197 27.75 -29.68 12.44
C THR A 197 29.12 -29.01 12.30
N TYR A 198 29.29 -27.79 12.81
CA TYR A 198 30.55 -27.04 12.79
C TYR A 198 30.51 -25.91 13.86
N PRO A 199 31.66 -25.42 14.35
CA PRO A 199 31.68 -24.33 15.33
C PRO A 199 31.11 -23.02 14.76
N CYS A 200 30.24 -22.36 15.52
CA CYS A 200 29.73 -21.05 15.10
C CYS A 200 30.85 -20.00 15.16
N ALA A 201 31.05 -19.28 14.06
CA ALA A 201 32.02 -18.21 13.99
C ALA A 201 31.65 -17.09 14.98
N GLN A 202 32.66 -16.53 15.66
CA GLN A 202 32.45 -15.37 16.51
C GLN A 202 32.21 -14.13 15.65
N PRO A 203 31.47 -13.12 16.15
CA PRO A 203 31.33 -11.84 15.47
C PRO A 203 32.71 -11.28 15.08
N LEU A 204 32.82 -10.82 13.83
CA LEU A 204 34.09 -10.43 13.25
C LEU A 204 34.61 -9.15 13.93
N ARG A 205 35.54 -9.29 14.89
CA ARG A 205 36.12 -8.15 15.62
C ARG A 205 37.15 -7.37 14.83
N ALA A 206 37.88 -8.06 13.96
CA ALA A 206 38.86 -7.48 13.07
C ALA A 206 38.82 -8.23 11.74
N VAL A 207 38.81 -7.46 10.66
CA VAL A 207 38.74 -8.01 9.31
C VAL A 207 40.15 -8.49 8.90
N PRO A 208 40.32 -9.73 8.38
CA PRO A 208 41.62 -10.21 7.90
C PRO A 208 42.17 -9.34 6.79
N SER A 209 43.50 -9.25 6.66
CA SER A 209 44.13 -8.46 5.59
C SER A 209 43.89 -9.05 4.20
N ILE A 210 43.78 -10.38 4.11
CA ILE A 210 43.52 -11.13 2.87
C ILE A 210 42.59 -12.31 3.19
N LEU A 211 41.60 -12.56 2.34
CA LEU A 211 40.83 -13.81 2.33
C LEU A 211 41.46 -14.81 1.36
N GLU A 212 42.06 -15.87 1.90
CA GLU A 212 42.81 -16.88 1.15
C GLU A 212 41.93 -18.03 0.67
N LEU A 213 42.28 -18.62 -0.48
CA LEU A 213 41.63 -19.83 -0.98
C LEU A 213 41.94 -21.00 -0.03
N ASN A 214 40.95 -21.88 0.17
CA ASN A 214 41.08 -23.11 0.93
C ASN A 214 40.60 -24.33 0.10
N ASP A 215 40.75 -25.53 0.66
CA ASP A 215 40.42 -26.79 -0.03
C ASP A 215 38.94 -26.93 -0.41
N VAL A 216 38.08 -26.18 0.28
CA VAL A 216 36.64 -26.12 0.02
C VAL A 216 36.24 -24.92 -0.85
N SER A 217 37.18 -24.10 -1.32
CA SER A 217 36.92 -23.01 -2.27
C SER A 217 36.32 -23.53 -3.57
N ARG A 218 35.22 -22.89 -4.01
CA ARG A 218 34.47 -23.27 -5.21
C ARG A 218 34.10 -22.06 -6.07
N CYS A 219 33.82 -22.31 -7.35
CA CYS A 219 33.12 -21.36 -8.21
C CYS A 219 31.60 -21.48 -8.04
N CYS A 220 30.85 -20.45 -8.45
CA CYS A 220 29.37 -20.47 -8.53
C CYS A 220 28.81 -21.10 -9.81
N CYS A 221 29.62 -21.81 -10.60
CA CYS A 221 29.17 -22.44 -11.82
C CYS A 221 28.23 -23.62 -11.57
N LEU A 222 27.30 -23.82 -12.51
CA LEU A 222 26.35 -24.93 -12.55
C LEU A 222 26.60 -25.79 -13.78
N PRO A 223 26.19 -27.08 -13.76
CA PRO A 223 25.50 -27.79 -12.67
C PRO A 223 26.42 -28.21 -11.51
N VAL A 224 27.71 -28.35 -11.78
CA VAL A 224 28.73 -28.74 -10.79
C VAL A 224 29.69 -27.58 -10.57
N ARG A 225 29.92 -27.25 -9.29
CA ARG A 225 30.85 -26.18 -8.89
C ARG A 225 32.30 -26.63 -9.07
N SER A 226 33.10 -25.85 -9.80
CA SER A 226 34.53 -26.14 -9.99
C SER A 226 35.29 -25.92 -8.69
N ALA A 227 36.16 -26.88 -8.37
CA ALA A 227 37.04 -26.84 -7.20
C ALA A 227 38.32 -26.06 -7.45
N TYR A 228 38.80 -25.40 -6.38
CA TYR A 228 40.15 -24.87 -6.32
C TYR A 228 41.20 -25.95 -6.57
N SER A 229 42.26 -25.58 -7.29
CA SER A 229 43.42 -26.43 -7.54
C SER A 229 44.69 -25.70 -7.12
N PRO A 230 45.45 -26.20 -6.12
CA PRO A 230 46.68 -25.54 -5.67
C PRO A 230 47.80 -25.53 -6.74
N LEU A 231 47.67 -26.33 -7.80
CA LEU A 231 48.62 -26.40 -8.91
C LEU A 231 48.42 -25.30 -9.96
N ARG A 232 47.37 -24.48 -9.82
CA ARG A 232 47.03 -23.44 -10.80
C ARG A 232 47.24 -22.05 -10.20
N PRO A 233 47.61 -21.06 -11.04
CA PRO A 233 47.86 -19.71 -10.55
C PRO A 233 46.61 -19.12 -9.90
N SER A 234 46.82 -18.42 -8.78
CA SER A 234 45.85 -17.56 -8.13
C SER A 234 46.25 -16.09 -8.31
N GLU A 235 45.26 -15.21 -8.18
CA GLU A 235 45.40 -13.77 -8.30
C GLU A 235 44.73 -13.09 -7.11
N HIS A 236 45.23 -11.92 -6.72
CA HIS A 236 44.61 -11.12 -5.68
C HIS A 236 43.78 -10.00 -6.28
N HIS A 237 42.52 -9.91 -5.86
CA HIS A 237 41.58 -8.87 -6.28
C HIS A 237 41.12 -8.07 -5.06
N SER A 238 40.55 -6.89 -5.28
CA SER A 238 39.91 -6.12 -4.21
C SER A 238 38.45 -6.52 -4.05
N CYS A 239 37.98 -6.64 -2.83
CA CYS A 239 36.58 -6.87 -2.49
C CYS A 239 36.12 -5.97 -1.34
N THR A 240 34.82 -5.96 -1.08
CA THR A 240 34.20 -5.19 -0.01
C THR A 240 33.42 -6.11 0.92
N ILE A 241 33.76 -6.09 2.21
CA ILE A 241 32.98 -6.76 3.25
C ILE A 241 32.06 -5.74 3.91
N TYR A 242 30.78 -6.06 3.93
CA TYR A 242 29.75 -5.33 4.66
C TYR A 242 29.53 -5.96 6.03
N THR A 243 29.68 -5.17 7.09
CA THR A 243 29.50 -5.57 8.49
C THR A 243 28.34 -4.84 9.14
N LEU A 244 28.00 -5.12 10.39
CA LEU A 244 27.01 -4.32 11.10
C LEU A 244 27.41 -2.85 11.26
N THR A 245 28.70 -2.54 11.34
CA THR A 245 29.21 -1.21 11.68
C THR A 245 29.70 -0.40 10.48
N GLY A 246 30.12 -1.05 9.40
CA GLY A 246 30.67 -0.38 8.23
C GLY A 246 31.09 -1.33 7.12
N ALA A 247 31.50 -0.76 5.99
CA ALA A 247 32.07 -1.50 4.87
C ALA A 247 33.59 -1.31 4.82
N HIS A 248 34.30 -2.41 4.57
CA HIS A 248 35.76 -2.45 4.55
C HIS A 248 36.26 -2.95 3.20
N CYS A 249 37.22 -2.22 2.61
CA CYS A 249 37.93 -2.68 1.42
C CYS A 249 39.07 -3.64 1.82
N MET A 250 39.19 -4.76 1.12
CA MET A 250 40.22 -5.77 1.41
C MET A 250 40.63 -6.55 0.17
N ARG A 251 41.63 -7.42 0.32
CA ARG A 251 42.10 -8.30 -0.75
C ARG A 251 41.53 -9.71 -0.59
N ILE A 252 41.23 -10.33 -1.72
CA ILE A 252 40.73 -11.70 -1.80
C ILE A 252 41.55 -12.46 -2.83
N GLU A 253 41.97 -13.67 -2.47
CA GLU A 253 42.65 -14.59 -3.36
C GLU A 253 41.61 -15.33 -4.21
N LEU A 254 41.81 -15.32 -5.53
CA LEU A 254 40.90 -15.88 -6.51
C LEU A 254 41.65 -16.75 -7.51
N GLN A 255 40.99 -17.76 -8.06
CA GLN A 255 41.54 -18.58 -9.13
C GLN A 255 40.58 -18.59 -10.32
N LEU A 256 41.09 -18.38 -11.53
CA LEU A 256 40.24 -18.38 -12.73
C LEU A 256 39.54 -19.74 -12.89
N CYS A 257 38.21 -19.73 -13.03
CA CYS A 257 37.45 -20.96 -13.15
C CYS A 257 37.69 -21.61 -14.52
N PRO A 258 38.09 -22.90 -14.58
CA PRO A 258 38.35 -23.58 -15.85
C PRO A 258 37.09 -24.00 -16.61
N SER A 259 35.98 -24.16 -15.90
CA SER A 259 34.73 -24.71 -16.47
C SER A 259 33.81 -23.61 -17.00
N CYS A 260 34.03 -22.35 -16.58
CA CYS A 260 33.25 -21.24 -17.07
C CYS A 260 33.77 -20.75 -18.44
N PRO A 261 32.88 -20.35 -19.36
CA PRO A 261 33.28 -19.66 -20.58
C PRO A 261 34.23 -18.49 -20.27
N ARG A 262 35.36 -18.40 -20.98
CA ARG A 262 36.36 -17.35 -20.80
C ARG A 262 35.79 -15.94 -20.95
N THR A 263 34.71 -15.79 -21.72
CA THR A 263 33.95 -14.53 -21.89
C THR A 263 33.29 -14.04 -20.60
N LEU A 264 32.95 -14.94 -19.67
CA LEU A 264 32.33 -14.60 -18.39
C LEU A 264 33.33 -14.28 -17.29
N ARG A 265 34.63 -14.62 -17.48
CA ARG A 265 35.73 -14.40 -16.52
C ARG A 265 35.33 -14.68 -15.06
N ARG A 266 34.69 -15.83 -14.81
CA ARG A 266 34.30 -16.22 -13.44
C ARG A 266 35.50 -16.77 -12.67
N PHE A 267 35.49 -16.53 -11.37
CA PHE A 267 36.54 -16.98 -10.46
C PHE A 267 35.99 -17.97 -9.43
N ILE A 268 36.85 -18.91 -9.06
CA ILE A 268 36.76 -19.66 -7.80
C ILE A 268 37.18 -18.69 -6.71
N GLY A 269 36.41 -18.64 -5.62
CA GLY A 269 36.75 -17.82 -4.46
C GLY A 269 36.68 -18.62 -3.16
N PRO A 270 37.15 -17.98 -2.07
CA PRO A 270 37.22 -18.61 -0.77
C PRO A 270 35.82 -18.87 -0.20
N GLU A 271 35.70 -20.01 0.47
CA GLU A 271 34.60 -20.27 1.38
C GLU A 271 34.98 -19.77 2.77
N THR A 272 34.21 -18.84 3.29
CA THR A 272 34.54 -18.03 4.46
C THR A 272 33.60 -18.24 5.63
N ARG A 273 32.82 -19.33 5.62
CA ARG A 273 31.88 -19.71 6.68
C ARG A 273 32.51 -19.67 8.08
N ASP A 274 33.72 -20.20 8.23
CA ASP A 274 34.40 -20.31 9.52
C ASP A 274 34.86 -18.95 10.07
N LEU A 275 34.93 -17.93 9.20
CA LEU A 275 35.20 -16.54 9.56
C LEU A 275 33.92 -15.75 9.85
N GLY A 276 32.75 -16.38 9.71
CA GLY A 276 31.46 -15.69 9.83
C GLY A 276 31.21 -14.71 8.69
N ILE A 277 31.72 -15.02 7.49
CA ILE A 277 31.56 -14.18 6.29
C ILE A 277 30.90 -15.00 5.19
N PHE A 278 29.88 -14.43 4.58
CA PHE A 278 29.19 -14.92 3.40
C PHE A 278 29.76 -14.26 2.14
N ASN A 279 30.39 -15.07 1.28
CA ASN A 279 30.91 -14.62 0.01
C ASN A 279 29.84 -14.72 -1.09
N PHE A 280 29.24 -13.58 -1.45
CA PHE A 280 28.19 -13.57 -2.47
C PHE A 280 28.77 -13.76 -3.88
N ASN A 281 29.77 -12.96 -4.28
CA ASN A 281 30.26 -12.98 -5.67
C ASN A 281 31.76 -12.65 -5.85
N ASN A 282 32.60 -12.87 -4.83
CA ASN A 282 34.03 -12.53 -4.77
C ASN A 282 34.35 -11.03 -4.76
N ARG A 283 33.38 -10.15 -5.00
CA ARG A 283 33.56 -8.69 -4.91
C ARG A 283 32.78 -8.10 -3.74
N ILE A 284 31.63 -8.66 -3.45
CA ILE A 284 30.70 -8.24 -2.42
C ILE A 284 30.55 -9.41 -1.44
N LEU A 285 30.87 -9.16 -0.17
CA LEU A 285 30.77 -10.12 0.91
C LEU A 285 30.05 -9.47 2.10
N PHE A 286 29.40 -10.28 2.92
CA PHE A 286 28.64 -9.83 4.07
C PHE A 286 29.01 -10.68 5.27
N THR A 287 29.09 -10.10 6.45
CA THR A 287 29.22 -10.89 7.67
C THR A 287 27.89 -11.57 8.01
N HIS A 288 27.96 -12.74 8.66
CA HIS A 288 26.78 -13.50 9.09
C HIS A 288 25.97 -12.70 10.10
N ASP A 289 26.62 -12.03 11.05
CA ASP A 289 25.95 -11.18 12.05
C ASP A 289 25.06 -10.10 11.42
N LEU A 290 25.49 -9.45 10.34
CA LEU A 290 24.69 -8.46 9.61
C LEU A 290 23.46 -9.10 8.94
N LEU A 291 23.60 -10.31 8.42
CA LEU A 291 22.51 -11.02 7.75
C LEU A 291 21.52 -11.63 8.76
N ASP A 292 22.03 -12.18 9.85
CA ASP A 292 21.24 -12.71 10.97
C ASP A 292 20.50 -11.61 11.73
N GLU A 293 21.11 -10.44 11.91
CA GLU A 293 20.44 -9.29 12.52
C GLU A 293 19.27 -8.81 11.66
N TYR A 294 19.38 -8.88 10.33
CA TYR A 294 18.22 -8.63 9.48
C TYR A 294 17.14 -9.70 9.66
N THR A 295 17.51 -10.99 9.70
CA THR A 295 16.56 -12.07 9.96
C THR A 295 15.84 -11.86 11.30
N SER A 296 16.55 -11.40 12.33
CA SER A 296 15.98 -11.02 13.64
C SER A 296 15.00 -9.85 13.51
N ALA A 297 15.40 -8.75 12.87
CA ALA A 297 14.52 -7.59 12.69
C ALA A 297 13.27 -7.92 11.84
N TYR A 298 13.44 -8.76 10.81
CA TYR A 298 12.36 -9.22 9.96
C TYR A 298 11.34 -10.07 10.74
N THR A 299 11.80 -11.01 11.57
CA THR A 299 10.92 -11.92 12.32
C THR A 299 10.30 -11.29 13.57
N SER A 300 11.00 -10.37 14.23
CA SER A 300 10.54 -9.74 15.47
C SER A 300 9.66 -8.49 15.27
N SER A 301 9.83 -7.79 14.15
CA SER A 301 9.19 -6.48 13.92
C SER A 301 8.72 -6.26 12.48
N GLU A 302 8.63 -7.33 11.69
CA GLU A 302 8.22 -7.31 10.28
C GLU A 302 9.02 -6.30 9.43
N THR A 303 10.29 -6.06 9.80
CA THR A 303 11.10 -5.02 9.16
C THR A 303 11.31 -5.32 7.67
N PRO A 304 10.83 -4.46 6.75
CA PRO A 304 11.03 -4.68 5.32
C PRO A 304 12.48 -4.39 4.92
N PHE A 305 12.98 -5.02 3.86
CA PHE A 305 14.33 -4.80 3.31
C PHE A 305 14.68 -3.31 3.16
N VAL A 306 13.72 -2.49 2.71
CA VAL A 306 13.90 -1.04 2.52
C VAL A 306 14.16 -0.33 3.84
N GLY A 307 13.42 -0.71 4.89
CA GLY A 307 13.60 -0.17 6.24
C GLY A 307 14.93 -0.59 6.84
N TRP A 308 15.30 -1.87 6.66
CA TRP A 308 16.58 -2.40 7.11
C TRP A 308 17.77 -1.70 6.43
N VAL A 309 17.78 -1.64 5.10
CA VAL A 309 18.84 -0.97 4.33
C VAL A 309 18.97 0.50 4.74
N ALA A 310 17.86 1.22 4.91
CA ALA A 310 17.91 2.60 5.39
C ALA A 310 18.53 2.71 6.80
N THR A 311 18.21 1.78 7.69
CA THR A 311 18.74 1.73 9.05
C THR A 311 20.25 1.50 9.05
N VAL A 312 20.73 0.51 8.29
CA VAL A 312 22.16 0.21 8.19
C VAL A 312 22.92 1.33 7.48
N SER A 313 22.34 1.94 6.42
CA SER A 313 22.94 3.11 5.75
C SER A 313 23.16 4.28 6.70
N ARG A 314 22.17 4.62 7.54
CA ARG A 314 22.31 5.68 8.57
C ARG A 314 23.39 5.33 9.59
N ARG A 315 23.45 4.06 10.02
CA ARG A 315 24.49 3.58 10.93
C ARG A 315 25.89 3.72 10.32
N TYR A 316 26.04 3.39 9.04
CA TYR A 316 27.30 3.54 8.31
C TYR A 316 27.75 5.01 8.23
N THR A 317 26.82 5.94 7.99
CA THR A 317 27.10 7.38 8.02
C THR A 317 27.58 7.81 9.41
N ASN A 318 26.90 7.39 10.48
CA ASN A 318 27.27 7.74 11.84
C ASN A 318 28.63 7.19 12.27
N HIS A 319 29.00 6.01 11.78
CA HIS A 319 30.30 5.40 12.08
C HIS A 319 31.42 5.81 11.12
N GLY A 320 31.16 6.69 10.15
CA GLY A 320 32.17 7.12 9.17
C GLY A 320 32.67 5.98 8.28
N SER A 321 31.79 5.06 7.91
CA SER A 321 32.13 3.92 7.04
C SER A 321 32.78 4.38 5.73
N GLU A 322 33.86 3.72 5.31
CA GLU A 322 34.62 4.05 4.08
C GLU A 322 33.74 4.00 2.82
N ARG A 323 32.72 3.14 2.83
CA ARG A 323 31.78 2.97 1.72
C ARG A 323 30.34 3.00 2.22
N PRO A 324 29.40 3.48 1.38
CA PRO A 324 27.98 3.40 1.69
C PRO A 324 27.51 1.95 1.72
N PHE A 325 26.42 1.70 2.44
CA PHE A 325 25.76 0.40 2.41
C PHE A 325 25.18 0.11 1.02
N VAL A 326 24.93 -1.17 0.72
CA VAL A 326 24.43 -1.61 -0.59
C VAL A 326 22.99 -1.14 -0.86
N THR A 327 22.58 -1.18 -2.13
CA THR A 327 21.18 -0.96 -2.49
C THR A 327 20.28 -2.08 -1.97
N GLU A 328 19.00 -1.76 -1.79
CA GLU A 328 18.00 -2.71 -1.33
C GLU A 328 17.88 -3.95 -2.24
N LYS A 329 17.90 -3.75 -3.56
CA LYS A 329 17.91 -4.86 -4.54
C LYS A 329 19.08 -5.82 -4.32
N MET A 330 20.27 -5.28 -4.05
CA MET A 330 21.47 -6.09 -3.81
C MET A 330 21.36 -6.83 -2.48
N PHE A 331 21.01 -6.12 -1.40
CA PHE A 331 20.87 -6.73 -0.07
C PHE A 331 19.83 -7.86 -0.07
N ARG A 332 18.68 -7.63 -0.72
CA ARG A 332 17.63 -8.65 -0.88
C ARG A 332 18.15 -9.91 -1.56
N ALA A 333 18.88 -9.76 -2.67
CA ALA A 333 19.46 -10.90 -3.39
C ALA A 333 20.45 -11.68 -2.51
N VAL A 334 21.34 -10.96 -1.82
CA VAL A 334 22.32 -11.54 -0.90
C VAL A 334 21.64 -12.30 0.23
N TRP A 335 20.65 -11.70 0.88
CA TRP A 335 19.96 -12.34 2.01
C TRP A 335 19.21 -13.59 1.58
N PHE A 336 18.51 -13.59 0.43
CA PHE A 336 17.89 -14.81 -0.08
C PHE A 336 18.90 -15.89 -0.46
N SER A 337 20.09 -15.53 -0.94
CA SER A 337 21.15 -16.51 -1.18
C SER A 337 21.75 -17.05 0.12
N TYR A 338 21.78 -16.24 1.18
CA TYR A 338 22.28 -16.64 2.49
C TYR A 338 21.29 -17.53 3.25
N ILE A 339 20.00 -17.16 3.28
CA ILE A 339 18.96 -17.92 4.00
C ILE A 339 18.78 -19.32 3.40
N GLN A 340 19.09 -19.51 2.10
CA GLN A 340 19.10 -20.82 1.46
C GLN A 340 20.19 -21.76 2.00
N LEU A 341 21.25 -21.21 2.61
CA LEU A 341 22.27 -21.99 3.31
C LEU A 341 21.84 -22.32 4.75
N GLN A 342 20.83 -21.64 5.30
CA GLN A 342 20.26 -21.95 6.60
C GLN A 342 19.20 -23.04 6.46
N HIS A 343 19.42 -24.18 7.11
CA HIS A 343 18.45 -25.26 7.16
C HIS A 343 17.38 -24.96 8.21
N LEU A 344 16.39 -24.15 7.85
CA LEU A 344 15.25 -23.80 8.71
C LEU A 344 14.09 -24.81 8.62
N GLU A 345 14.38 -26.06 8.27
CA GLU A 345 13.36 -27.11 8.17
C GLU A 345 12.92 -27.54 9.57
N THR A 346 11.65 -27.30 9.90
CA THR A 346 11.02 -27.86 11.09
C THR A 346 9.88 -28.77 10.68
N ALA A 347 9.65 -29.84 11.44
CA ALA A 347 8.53 -30.75 11.22
C ALA A 347 7.14 -30.08 11.45
N LEU A 348 7.11 -28.80 11.84
CA LEU A 348 5.92 -28.03 12.25
C LEU A 348 4.98 -28.87 13.15
N GLN A 349 5.57 -29.66 14.05
CA GLN A 349 4.86 -30.60 14.91
C GLN A 349 4.61 -29.95 16.27
N CYS A 350 3.36 -30.01 16.74
CA CYS A 350 3.04 -29.57 18.10
C CYS A 350 3.70 -30.51 19.11
N SER A 351 4.44 -29.95 20.07
CA SER A 351 5.08 -30.73 21.13
C SER A 351 4.09 -31.43 22.07
N ALA A 352 2.86 -30.91 22.19
CA ALA A 352 1.80 -31.50 23.01
C ALA A 352 0.90 -32.47 22.21
N CYS A 353 0.46 -32.06 21.01
CA CYS A 353 -0.53 -32.80 20.23
C CYS A 353 0.09 -33.78 19.22
N GLY A 354 1.40 -33.71 18.98
CA GLY A 354 2.06 -34.51 17.97
C GLY A 354 1.66 -34.10 16.54
N PRO A 355 1.77 -35.01 15.56
CA PRO A 355 1.56 -34.69 14.14
C PRO A 355 0.08 -34.54 13.73
N MET A 356 -0.86 -34.89 14.61
CA MET A 356 -2.31 -34.87 14.33
C MET A 356 -3.08 -34.17 15.46
N PRO A 357 -3.01 -32.84 15.58
CA PRO A 357 -3.84 -32.10 16.53
C PRO A 357 -5.33 -32.26 16.18
N GLN A 358 -6.18 -32.30 17.21
CA GLN A 358 -7.64 -32.35 17.04
C GLN A 358 -8.16 -31.06 16.40
N ASP A 359 -7.63 -29.92 16.83
CA ASP A 359 -7.96 -28.59 16.32
C ASP A 359 -6.68 -27.86 15.89
N THR A 360 -6.70 -27.24 14.71
CA THR A 360 -5.59 -26.43 14.20
C THR A 360 -6.08 -25.01 13.94
N ILE A 361 -5.50 -24.04 14.65
CA ILE A 361 -5.74 -22.62 14.40
C ILE A 361 -4.72 -22.16 13.34
N TRP A 362 -5.22 -21.72 12.19
CA TRP A 362 -4.40 -21.16 11.12
C TRP A 362 -4.45 -19.64 11.20
N ASP A 363 -3.55 -19.07 12.00
CA ASP A 363 -3.27 -17.64 11.96
C ASP A 363 -2.19 -17.38 10.90
N GLY A 364 -2.50 -16.58 9.89
CA GLY A 364 -1.59 -16.42 8.76
C GLY A 364 -2.08 -15.41 7.72
N VAL A 365 -1.13 -14.94 6.93
CA VAL A 365 -1.38 -14.04 5.79
C VAL A 365 -1.51 -14.89 4.53
N THR A 366 -2.67 -14.82 3.86
CA THR A 366 -2.86 -15.46 2.56
C THR A 366 -2.08 -14.70 1.49
N LEU A 367 -1.02 -15.31 0.97
CA LEU A 367 -0.29 -14.82 -0.20
C LEU A 367 -0.83 -15.47 -1.47
N ALA A 368 -1.47 -14.68 -2.33
CA ALA A 368 -1.94 -15.15 -3.63
C ALA A 368 -0.83 -14.98 -4.67
N PHE A 369 -0.32 -16.09 -5.20
CA PHE A 369 0.60 -16.09 -6.33
C PHE A 369 -0.11 -16.57 -7.60
N SER A 370 0.26 -16.01 -8.75
CA SER A 370 -0.21 -16.52 -10.04
C SER A 370 0.22 -17.98 -10.20
N GLN A 371 -0.65 -18.82 -10.78
CA GLN A 371 -0.39 -20.24 -11.01
C GLN A 371 0.94 -20.50 -11.75
N LYS A 372 1.41 -19.55 -12.57
CA LYS A 372 2.71 -19.63 -13.26
C LYS A 372 3.93 -19.63 -12.33
N HIS A 373 3.76 -19.26 -11.06
CA HIS A 373 4.79 -19.25 -10.03
C HIS A 373 4.71 -20.47 -9.11
N LEU A 374 3.72 -21.36 -9.27
CA LEU A 374 3.68 -22.62 -8.55
C LEU A 374 4.77 -23.56 -9.09
N LEU A 375 5.68 -23.97 -8.21
CA LEU A 375 6.59 -25.06 -8.48
C LEU A 375 5.85 -26.40 -8.30
N PRO A 376 6.18 -27.46 -9.06
CA PRO A 376 5.59 -28.80 -8.88
C PRO A 376 5.77 -29.38 -7.47
N SER A 377 6.76 -28.88 -6.72
CA SER A 377 7.03 -29.25 -5.33
C SER A 377 6.07 -28.61 -4.33
N LEU A 378 5.36 -27.55 -4.70
CA LEU A 378 4.42 -26.87 -3.81
C LEU A 378 3.10 -27.64 -3.76
N ARG A 379 2.75 -28.16 -2.59
CA ARG A 379 1.47 -28.83 -2.34
C ARG A 379 0.67 -28.03 -1.31
N PRO A 380 -0.66 -27.96 -1.43
CA PRO A 380 -1.47 -27.33 -0.39
C PRO A 380 -1.21 -28.04 0.95
N PRO A 381 -1.15 -27.30 2.06
CA PRO A 381 -0.91 -27.88 3.39
C PRO A 381 -2.08 -28.76 3.86
N THR A 382 -3.22 -28.69 3.16
CA THR A 382 -4.41 -29.48 3.42
C THR A 382 -4.78 -30.30 2.18
N ILE A 383 -5.13 -31.56 2.39
CA ILE A 383 -5.75 -32.43 1.39
C ILE A 383 -7.23 -32.59 1.72
N LEU A 384 -8.08 -32.63 0.69
CA LEU A 384 -9.50 -32.94 0.87
C LEU A 384 -9.64 -34.39 1.34
N HIS A 385 -10.36 -34.61 2.44
CA HIS A 385 -10.68 -35.94 2.92
C HIS A 385 -11.79 -36.55 2.07
N GLU A 386 -11.83 -37.87 1.91
CA GLU A 386 -12.84 -38.56 1.08
C GLU A 386 -14.29 -38.28 1.53
N ASN A 387 -14.47 -38.03 2.82
CA ASN A 387 -15.76 -37.69 3.44
C ASN A 387 -16.03 -36.18 3.51
N SER A 388 -15.20 -35.33 2.92
CA SER A 388 -15.44 -33.88 2.93
C SER A 388 -16.75 -33.54 2.20
N LEU A 389 -17.50 -32.57 2.73
CA LEU A 389 -18.73 -32.12 2.09
C LEU A 389 -18.42 -31.50 0.72
N HIS A 390 -18.85 -32.18 -0.33
CA HIS A 390 -18.74 -31.68 -1.70
C HIS A 390 -19.91 -30.75 -2.03
N ARG A 391 -19.63 -29.44 -2.11
CA ARG A 391 -20.61 -28.43 -2.56
C ARG A 391 -20.46 -28.24 -4.07
N ASN A 392 -21.18 -29.03 -4.85
CA ASN A 392 -21.03 -29.11 -6.31
C ASN A 392 -21.62 -27.89 -7.07
N GLU A 393 -22.32 -26.99 -6.37
CA GLU A 393 -23.04 -25.86 -6.97
C GLU A 393 -22.74 -24.52 -6.28
N VAL A 394 -21.47 -24.27 -5.92
CA VAL A 394 -21.08 -22.95 -5.42
C VAL A 394 -21.11 -21.95 -6.57
N ARG A 395 -22.22 -21.22 -6.71
CA ARG A 395 -22.35 -20.14 -7.71
C ARG A 395 -21.77 -18.85 -7.16
N TYR A 396 -20.72 -18.35 -7.81
CA TYR A 396 -20.28 -16.97 -7.59
C TYR A 396 -21.26 -16.02 -8.26
N TYR A 397 -22.05 -15.29 -7.47
CA TYR A 397 -22.99 -14.30 -7.98
C TYR A 397 -22.28 -12.94 -8.12
N SER A 398 -22.12 -12.45 -9.35
CA SER A 398 -21.39 -11.20 -9.65
C SER A 398 -22.16 -9.91 -9.30
N HIS A 399 -23.44 -10.02 -8.94
CA HIS A 399 -24.37 -8.90 -8.76
C HIS A 399 -25.00 -8.89 -7.36
N MET A 400 -24.19 -9.10 -6.33
CA MET A 400 -24.66 -9.18 -4.94
C MET A 400 -24.82 -7.82 -4.26
N GLN A 401 -24.48 -6.71 -4.92
CA GLN A 401 -24.64 -5.35 -4.40
C GLN A 401 -26.12 -4.89 -4.44
N TRP A 402 -26.44 -3.87 -3.64
CA TRP A 402 -27.75 -3.20 -3.64
C TRP A 402 -28.08 -2.66 -5.03
N ILE A 403 -27.21 -1.79 -5.55
CA ILE A 403 -27.21 -1.33 -6.94
C ILE A 403 -26.27 -2.26 -7.72
N PRO A 404 -26.75 -3.12 -8.64
CA PRO A 404 -25.91 -4.13 -9.30
C PRO A 404 -24.88 -3.55 -10.28
N ASP A 405 -25.21 -2.44 -10.92
CA ASP A 405 -24.38 -1.80 -11.95
C ASP A 405 -23.27 -0.96 -11.30
N GLN A 406 -22.02 -1.36 -11.51
CA GLN A 406 -20.84 -0.66 -11.02
C GLN A 406 -20.72 0.77 -11.56
N LYS A 407 -21.10 1.02 -12.82
CA LYS A 407 -21.06 2.37 -13.40
C LYS A 407 -22.07 3.28 -12.71
N LEU A 408 -23.27 2.76 -12.44
CA LEU A 408 -24.29 3.50 -11.70
C LEU A 408 -23.85 3.79 -10.26
N ARG A 409 -23.25 2.80 -9.56
CA ARG A 409 -22.66 3.02 -8.23
C ARG A 409 -21.65 4.15 -8.23
N LYS A 410 -20.70 4.14 -9.18
CA LYS A 410 -19.71 5.21 -9.33
C LYS A 410 -20.34 6.56 -9.66
N ALA A 411 -21.37 6.59 -10.50
CA ALA A 411 -22.08 7.82 -10.84
C ALA A 411 -22.83 8.43 -9.63
N VAL A 412 -23.52 7.59 -8.85
CA VAL A 412 -24.14 7.99 -7.57
C VAL A 412 -23.08 8.54 -6.63
N GLN A 413 -21.98 7.80 -6.44
CA GLN A 413 -20.86 8.25 -5.60
C GLN A 413 -20.26 9.57 -6.09
N LYS A 414 -20.11 9.78 -7.40
CA LYS A 414 -19.62 11.04 -7.98
C LYS A 414 -20.52 12.22 -7.59
N VAL A 415 -21.85 12.06 -7.67
CA VAL A 415 -22.76 13.15 -7.29
C VAL A 415 -22.72 13.43 -5.79
N ILE A 416 -22.75 12.38 -4.96
CA ILE A 416 -22.90 12.52 -3.50
C ILE A 416 -21.57 12.69 -2.74
N ARG A 417 -20.40 12.48 -3.38
CA ARG A 417 -19.09 12.73 -2.78
C ARG A 417 -18.57 14.07 -3.32
N GLY A 418 -18.26 15.00 -2.43
CA GLY A 418 -17.78 16.34 -2.77
C GLY A 418 -18.51 17.44 -2.00
N GLN A 419 -18.14 18.69 -2.30
CA GLN A 419 -18.74 19.91 -1.73
C GLN A 419 -20.26 19.99 -1.96
N SER A 420 -20.94 20.85 -1.20
CA SER A 420 -22.38 21.08 -1.34
C SER A 420 -22.73 21.44 -2.78
N LEU A 421 -23.90 20.96 -3.23
CA LEU A 421 -24.39 21.19 -4.59
C LEU A 421 -25.25 22.46 -4.71
N ILE A 422 -25.47 23.17 -3.59
CA ILE A 422 -26.29 24.39 -3.53
C ILE A 422 -25.43 25.61 -3.82
N LEU A 423 -25.89 26.45 -4.75
CA LEU A 423 -25.32 27.76 -5.02
C LEU A 423 -26.06 28.78 -4.15
N GLN A 424 -25.42 29.37 -3.13
CA GLN A 424 -26.00 30.51 -2.41
C GLN A 424 -26.04 31.73 -3.36
N SER A 425 -27.14 32.49 -3.37
CA SER A 425 -27.27 33.77 -4.08
C SER A 425 -26.74 34.92 -3.21
N ASP A 426 -26.01 35.87 -3.80
CA ASP A 426 -25.35 37.02 -3.14
C ASP A 426 -26.29 38.12 -2.63
N ASP A 427 -27.57 37.84 -2.42
CA ASP A 427 -28.54 38.89 -2.06
C ASP A 427 -29.16 38.59 -0.70
N GLU A 428 -28.52 39.06 0.37
CA GLU A 428 -29.10 39.90 1.43
C GLU A 428 -28.10 40.06 2.59
N ASP A 429 -27.85 41.34 2.92
CA ASP A 429 -26.95 41.82 3.98
C ASP A 429 -27.28 41.20 5.35
N ASP A 430 -26.27 40.63 6.01
CA ASP A 430 -26.18 40.66 7.47
C ASP A 430 -24.71 40.70 7.91
N GLU A 431 -24.31 41.91 8.32
CA GLU A 431 -23.07 42.18 9.01
C GLU A 431 -23.01 41.42 10.35
N ALA A 432 -22.25 40.31 10.40
CA ALA A 432 -21.46 39.90 11.57
C ALA A 432 -20.80 38.53 11.36
N ASN A 433 -19.72 38.46 10.58
CA ASN A 433 -18.44 37.84 10.97
C ASN A 433 -17.55 37.62 9.75
N GLY A 434 -16.40 38.32 9.77
CA GLY A 434 -15.11 37.81 9.30
C GLY A 434 -15.04 37.17 7.91
N ASN A 435 -15.01 38.03 6.88
CA ASN A 435 -14.22 37.90 5.65
C ASN A 435 -13.96 36.50 5.08
N GLN A 436 -14.69 36.16 4.01
CA GLN A 436 -14.04 35.76 2.76
C GLN A 436 -14.97 36.03 1.57
N SER A 437 -14.59 37.04 0.80
CA SER A 437 -15.20 37.39 -0.48
C SER A 437 -15.09 36.24 -1.48
N ARG A 438 -16.16 36.05 -2.24
CA ARG A 438 -16.43 35.04 -3.27
C ARG A 438 -15.46 34.97 -4.48
N SER A 439 -14.20 35.41 -4.38
CA SER A 439 -13.34 35.66 -5.55
C SER A 439 -12.43 34.50 -6.00
N ASN A 440 -12.34 33.37 -5.30
CA ASN A 440 -11.26 32.41 -5.57
C ASN A 440 -11.68 30.94 -5.75
N MET A 441 -12.89 30.61 -6.26
CA MET A 441 -13.12 29.23 -6.76
C MET A 441 -12.18 28.95 -7.94
N THR A 442 -11.30 27.95 -7.81
CA THR A 442 -10.49 27.49 -8.93
C THR A 442 -11.43 26.96 -10.01
N GLU A 443 -11.08 27.21 -11.28
CA GLU A 443 -11.84 26.73 -12.44
C GLU A 443 -12.13 25.23 -12.35
N LYS A 444 -11.21 24.46 -11.75
CA LYS A 444 -11.35 23.01 -11.54
C LYS A 444 -12.49 22.63 -10.60
N ASN A 445 -12.69 23.34 -9.49
CA ASN A 445 -13.82 23.08 -8.58
C ASN A 445 -15.15 23.50 -9.18
N GLN A 446 -15.16 24.59 -9.94
CA GLN A 446 -16.36 25.00 -10.66
C GLN A 446 -16.72 23.95 -11.72
N GLN A 447 -15.71 23.40 -12.40
CA GLN A 447 -15.89 22.33 -13.37
C GLN A 447 -16.38 21.02 -12.72
N ASP A 448 -15.81 20.59 -11.58
CA ASP A 448 -16.30 19.40 -10.86
C ASP A 448 -17.75 19.57 -10.38
N LEU A 449 -18.08 20.73 -9.81
CA LEU A 449 -19.45 21.04 -9.39
C LEU A 449 -20.42 20.97 -10.58
N LEU A 450 -20.07 21.60 -11.70
CA LEU A 450 -20.87 21.55 -12.93
C LEU A 450 -20.99 20.12 -13.47
N ASP A 451 -19.92 19.34 -13.44
CA ASP A 451 -19.92 17.94 -13.89
C ASP A 451 -20.80 17.05 -13.01
N ARG A 452 -20.80 17.29 -11.70
CA ARG A 452 -21.67 16.60 -10.74
C ARG A 452 -23.13 16.97 -10.96
N ILE A 453 -23.43 18.26 -11.15
CA ILE A 453 -24.80 18.72 -11.46
C ILE A 453 -25.28 18.14 -12.80
N LYS A 454 -24.44 18.15 -13.83
CA LYS A 454 -24.75 17.54 -15.15
C LYS A 454 -25.00 16.04 -15.06
N ALA A 455 -24.40 15.33 -14.10
CA ALA A 455 -24.61 13.90 -13.90
C ALA A 455 -25.95 13.56 -13.23
N ILE A 456 -26.59 14.50 -12.52
CA ILE A 456 -27.81 14.27 -11.74
C ILE A 456 -28.95 13.64 -12.57
N PRO A 457 -29.34 14.19 -13.75
CA PRO A 457 -30.42 13.59 -14.55
C PRO A 457 -30.14 12.14 -14.93
N GLY A 458 -28.90 11.85 -15.36
CA GLY A 458 -28.49 10.50 -15.73
C GLY A 458 -28.51 9.53 -14.54
N VAL A 459 -28.14 9.99 -13.35
CA VAL A 459 -28.25 9.20 -12.12
C VAL A 459 -29.72 8.97 -11.76
N GLN A 460 -30.56 10.00 -11.78
CA GLN A 460 -32.00 9.88 -11.49
C GLN A 460 -32.68 8.88 -12.42
N ASP A 461 -32.42 8.95 -13.72
CA ASP A 461 -33.03 8.06 -14.70
C ASP A 461 -32.58 6.61 -14.52
N ASN A 462 -31.30 6.37 -14.29
CA ASN A 462 -30.78 5.01 -14.12
C ASN A 462 -31.15 4.41 -12.76
N LEU A 463 -31.25 5.22 -11.69
CA LEU A 463 -31.84 4.78 -10.43
C LEU A 463 -33.32 4.44 -10.62
N GLY A 464 -34.08 5.26 -11.35
CA GLY A 464 -35.50 5.01 -11.61
C GLY A 464 -35.78 3.76 -12.44
N LYS A 465 -34.89 3.42 -13.38
CA LYS A 465 -34.92 2.14 -14.11
C LYS A 465 -34.71 0.94 -13.21
N LEU A 466 -33.93 1.10 -12.13
CA LEU A 466 -33.70 0.05 -11.14
C LEU A 466 -34.89 -0.06 -10.18
N ASP A 467 -35.28 1.05 -9.57
CA ASP A 467 -36.49 1.19 -8.77
C ASP A 467 -36.86 2.66 -8.55
N GLN A 468 -38.15 2.98 -8.62
CA GLN A 468 -38.63 4.35 -8.47
C GLN A 468 -38.28 4.95 -7.09
N SER A 469 -38.27 4.14 -6.02
CA SER A 469 -37.96 4.64 -4.66
C SER A 469 -36.53 5.15 -4.51
N LEU A 470 -35.57 4.54 -5.22
CA LEU A 470 -34.19 5.00 -5.26
C LEU A 470 -34.09 6.37 -5.93
N LYS A 471 -34.82 6.54 -7.05
CA LYS A 471 -34.93 7.84 -7.74
C LYS A 471 -35.56 8.87 -6.82
N ASP A 472 -36.64 8.54 -6.12
CA ASP A 472 -37.37 9.49 -5.28
C ASP A 472 -36.52 9.97 -4.09
N VAL A 473 -35.87 9.04 -3.37
CA VAL A 473 -34.97 9.37 -2.25
C VAL A 473 -33.80 10.22 -2.73
N PHE A 474 -33.20 9.87 -3.87
CA PHE A 474 -32.11 10.65 -4.45
C PHE A 474 -32.60 12.05 -4.88
N SER A 475 -33.77 12.13 -5.51
CA SER A 475 -34.33 13.39 -6.03
C SER A 475 -34.73 14.36 -4.92
N ALA A 476 -35.22 13.85 -3.79
CA ALA A 476 -35.65 14.65 -2.65
C ALA A 476 -34.51 15.50 -2.04
N TYR A 477 -33.26 15.05 -2.16
CA TYR A 477 -32.12 15.68 -1.48
C TYR A 477 -30.96 16.04 -2.42
N PHE A 478 -30.85 15.40 -3.59
CA PHE A 478 -29.76 15.59 -4.56
C PHE A 478 -30.28 15.85 -5.99
N GLY A 479 -31.60 15.94 -6.17
CA GLY A 479 -32.21 16.26 -7.47
C GLY A 479 -32.13 17.75 -7.79
N ILE A 480 -32.18 18.11 -9.08
CA ILE A 480 -32.11 19.51 -9.55
C ILE A 480 -33.14 20.41 -8.84
N GLN A 481 -34.34 19.91 -8.56
CA GLN A 481 -35.38 20.66 -7.83
C GLN A 481 -34.98 20.95 -6.38
N ALA A 482 -34.40 19.96 -5.68
CA ALA A 482 -33.92 20.14 -4.30
C ALA A 482 -32.75 21.15 -4.25
N LEU A 483 -31.87 21.10 -5.26
CA LEU A 483 -30.78 22.07 -5.41
C LEU A 483 -31.30 23.48 -5.70
N GLY A 484 -32.28 23.62 -6.60
CA GLY A 484 -32.91 24.91 -6.90
C GLY A 484 -33.70 25.50 -5.73
N ALA A 485 -34.15 24.65 -4.80
CA ALA A 485 -34.80 25.07 -3.56
C ALA A 485 -33.82 25.36 -2.41
N GLY A 486 -32.51 25.16 -2.62
CA GLY A 486 -31.50 25.36 -1.57
C GLY A 486 -31.56 24.34 -0.43
N THR A 487 -32.17 23.17 -0.63
CA THR A 487 -32.36 22.16 0.42
C THR A 487 -31.09 21.35 0.64
N GLU A 488 -30.40 21.58 1.76
CA GLU A 488 -29.18 20.82 2.05
C GLU A 488 -29.49 19.36 2.45
N PRO A 489 -28.86 18.36 1.81
CA PRO A 489 -29.11 16.95 2.10
C PRO A 489 -28.64 16.59 3.52
N PRO A 490 -29.51 16.04 4.39
CA PRO A 490 -29.09 15.62 5.72
C PRO A 490 -27.97 14.57 5.66
N PRO A 491 -26.96 14.61 6.55
CA PRO A 491 -25.81 13.70 6.51
C PRO A 491 -26.19 12.21 6.51
N VAL A 492 -27.27 11.85 7.21
CA VAL A 492 -27.82 10.49 7.28
C VAL A 492 -28.20 9.92 5.89
N TYR A 493 -28.78 10.75 5.01
CA TYR A 493 -29.16 10.34 3.66
C TYR A 493 -27.95 10.16 2.75
N ARG A 494 -26.92 10.98 2.93
CA ARG A 494 -25.63 10.81 2.23
C ARG A 494 -24.99 9.48 2.61
N ARG A 495 -24.94 9.13 3.90
CA ARG A 495 -24.41 7.84 4.36
C ARG A 495 -25.19 6.65 3.81
N LEU A 496 -26.53 6.73 3.83
CA LEU A 496 -27.38 5.69 3.24
C LEU A 496 -27.09 5.47 1.75
N LEU A 497 -27.03 6.54 0.94
CA LEU A 497 -26.74 6.41 -0.50
C LEU A 497 -25.31 5.95 -0.78
N VAL A 498 -24.34 6.29 0.06
CA VAL A 498 -22.98 5.72 -0.01
C VAL A 498 -23.01 4.22 0.24
N GLN A 499 -23.74 3.76 1.27
CA GLN A 499 -23.87 2.32 1.57
C GLN A 499 -24.60 1.56 0.44
N LEU A 500 -25.66 2.13 -0.12
CA LEU A 500 -26.39 1.52 -1.24
C LEU A 500 -25.57 1.47 -2.54
N SER A 501 -24.60 2.37 -2.70
CA SER A 501 -23.70 2.42 -3.84
C SER A 501 -22.33 1.78 -3.58
N ALA A 502 -22.16 1.05 -2.48
CA ALA A 502 -20.90 0.43 -2.10
C ALA A 502 -20.63 -0.88 -2.90
N GLU A 503 -19.38 -1.35 -2.90
CA GLU A 503 -18.99 -2.56 -3.65
C GLU A 503 -19.25 -3.85 -2.85
N GLU A 504 -19.50 -3.72 -1.55
CA GLU A 504 -19.87 -4.78 -0.62
C GLU A 504 -21.19 -5.45 -0.97
N SER A 505 -21.33 -6.71 -0.58
CA SER A 505 -22.60 -7.43 -0.79
C SER A 505 -23.74 -6.80 0.03
N ALA A 506 -24.92 -6.71 -0.56
CA ALA A 506 -26.15 -6.36 0.13
C ALA A 506 -26.42 -7.29 1.32
N LEU A 507 -26.02 -8.56 1.25
CA LEU A 507 -26.21 -9.54 2.32
C LEU A 507 -25.15 -9.46 3.43
N GLN A 508 -24.01 -8.83 3.17
CA GLN A 508 -23.08 -8.42 4.23
C GLN A 508 -23.62 -7.21 4.98
N THR A 509 -24.31 -6.30 4.27
CA THR A 509 -24.96 -5.12 4.86
C THR A 509 -26.24 -5.47 5.62
N ALA A 510 -27.06 -6.37 5.08
CA ALA A 510 -28.31 -6.83 5.67
C ALA A 510 -28.33 -8.35 5.65
N ASN A 511 -27.79 -8.95 6.72
CA ASN A 511 -27.82 -10.39 6.92
C ASN A 511 -29.26 -10.90 7.12
N ARG A 512 -29.44 -12.23 7.18
CA ARG A 512 -30.77 -12.85 7.29
C ARG A 512 -31.63 -12.29 8.46
N PRO A 513 -31.14 -12.20 9.72
CA PRO A 513 -31.90 -11.58 10.81
C PRO A 513 -32.29 -10.12 10.54
N SER A 514 -31.40 -9.34 9.93
CA SER A 514 -31.64 -7.94 9.61
C SER A 514 -32.70 -7.77 8.51
N LEU A 515 -32.73 -8.67 7.52
CA LEU A 515 -33.79 -8.72 6.50
C LEU A 515 -35.15 -9.09 7.09
N GLU A 516 -35.20 -10.00 8.06
CA GLU A 516 -36.43 -10.33 8.77
C GLU A 516 -36.95 -9.13 9.59
N ALA A 517 -36.06 -8.41 10.27
CA ALA A 517 -36.39 -7.18 10.97
C ALA A 517 -36.90 -6.10 10.00
N LEU A 518 -36.27 -5.95 8.83
CA LEU A 518 -36.70 -5.03 7.78
C LEU A 518 -38.07 -5.39 7.22
N ARG A 519 -38.36 -6.67 7.00
CA ARG A 519 -39.71 -7.13 6.64
C ARG A 519 -40.73 -6.76 7.71
N GLY A 520 -40.39 -6.96 8.98
CA GLY A 520 -41.22 -6.54 10.12
C GLY A 520 -41.53 -5.04 10.09
N PHE A 521 -40.51 -4.21 9.88
CA PHE A 521 -40.68 -2.75 9.74
C PHE A 521 -41.53 -2.37 8.52
N VAL A 522 -41.28 -2.97 7.35
CA VAL A 522 -42.02 -2.69 6.12
C VAL A 522 -43.51 -3.00 6.27
N THR A 523 -43.87 -4.07 6.99
CA THR A 523 -45.27 -4.41 7.26
C THR A 523 -45.92 -3.48 8.28
N HIS A 524 -45.17 -3.06 9.30
CA HIS A 524 -45.66 -2.22 10.39
C HIS A 524 -44.59 -1.18 10.78
N PRO A 525 -44.56 0.00 10.12
CA PRO A 525 -43.51 0.99 10.31
C PRO A 525 -43.73 1.78 11.61
N THR A 526 -43.38 1.14 12.73
CA THR A 526 -43.52 1.68 14.09
C THR A 526 -42.16 1.95 14.70
N SER A 527 -42.09 2.83 15.70
CA SER A 527 -40.86 3.11 16.46
C SER A 527 -40.22 1.83 17.03
N ILE A 528 -41.04 0.88 17.49
CA ILE A 528 -40.56 -0.42 18.00
C ILE A 528 -39.86 -1.20 16.87
N ASN A 529 -40.44 -1.26 15.68
CA ASN A 529 -39.82 -1.98 14.57
C ASN A 529 -38.62 -1.23 13.98
N THR A 530 -38.57 0.10 14.08
CA THR A 530 -37.37 0.88 13.74
C THR A 530 -36.19 0.49 14.62
N SER A 531 -36.39 0.35 15.94
CA SER A 531 -35.31 -0.07 16.86
C SER A 531 -34.72 -1.44 16.57
N ARG A 532 -35.45 -2.31 15.83
CA ARG A 532 -34.96 -3.63 15.41
C ARG A 532 -34.06 -3.57 14.17
N LEU A 533 -33.96 -2.42 13.52
CA LEU A 533 -33.14 -2.21 12.31
C LEU A 533 -31.70 -1.80 12.59
N VAL A 534 -31.24 -1.83 13.84
CA VAL A 534 -29.84 -1.54 14.21
C VAL A 534 -28.83 -2.37 13.42
N GLY A 535 -29.22 -3.57 12.96
CA GLY A 535 -28.42 -4.42 12.07
C GLY A 535 -28.20 -3.87 10.64
N ILE A 536 -28.89 -2.78 10.26
CA ILE A 536 -28.70 -2.02 9.02
C ILE A 536 -28.42 -0.55 9.38
N PRO A 537 -27.20 -0.19 9.81
CA PRO A 537 -26.94 1.06 10.54
C PRO A 537 -27.36 2.33 9.80
N CYS A 538 -26.99 2.51 8.52
CA CYS A 538 -27.32 3.74 7.80
C CYS A 538 -28.83 3.88 7.53
N LEU A 539 -29.56 2.77 7.38
CA LEU A 539 -31.02 2.82 7.25
C LEU A 539 -31.68 3.18 8.58
N TYR A 540 -31.20 2.59 9.68
CA TYR A 540 -31.66 2.90 11.03
C TYR A 540 -31.46 4.38 11.37
N GLU A 541 -30.31 4.95 11.07
CA GLU A 541 -30.02 6.38 11.31
C GLU A 541 -30.98 7.32 10.56
N VAL A 542 -31.33 7.02 9.31
CA VAL A 542 -32.30 7.81 8.54
C VAL A 542 -33.70 7.72 9.15
N LEU A 543 -34.09 6.55 9.65
CA LEU A 543 -35.38 6.38 10.32
C LEU A 543 -35.42 7.09 11.69
N GLU A 544 -34.35 7.02 12.48
CA GLU A 544 -34.26 7.77 13.75
C GLU A 544 -34.20 9.29 13.52
N TYR A 545 -33.60 9.76 12.42
CA TYR A 545 -33.62 11.17 12.04
C TYR A 545 -35.06 11.70 11.91
N HIS A 546 -35.92 11.02 11.16
CA HIS A 546 -37.34 11.41 11.02
C HIS A 546 -38.11 11.31 12.33
N LYS A 547 -37.86 10.26 13.11
CA LYS A 547 -38.47 10.09 14.43
C LYS A 547 -38.08 11.22 15.40
N SER A 548 -36.82 11.65 15.41
CA SER A 548 -36.34 12.74 16.27
C SER A 548 -36.99 14.09 15.94
N LYS A 549 -37.40 14.29 14.69
CA LYS A 549 -38.14 15.47 14.23
C LYS A 549 -39.64 15.43 14.56
N GLY A 550 -40.16 14.30 15.03
CA GLY A 550 -41.60 14.10 15.22
C GLY A 550 -42.38 14.03 13.90
N GLU A 551 -41.68 13.97 12.78
CA GLU A 551 -42.26 13.84 11.45
C GLU A 551 -42.47 12.35 11.14
N GLY A 552 -43.64 11.98 10.63
CA GLY A 552 -43.86 10.61 10.17
C GLY A 552 -42.86 10.21 9.06
N TYR A 553 -42.65 8.92 8.83
CA TYR A 553 -41.71 8.47 7.80
C TYR A 553 -42.17 8.92 6.40
N PRO A 554 -41.30 9.58 5.61
CA PRO A 554 -41.65 9.99 4.25
C PRO A 554 -42.02 8.78 3.37
N GLY A 555 -43.00 8.96 2.48
CA GLY A 555 -43.48 7.89 1.60
C GLY A 555 -42.38 7.26 0.74
N HIS A 556 -41.46 8.07 0.21
CA HIS A 556 -40.32 7.59 -0.58
C HIS A 556 -39.34 6.75 0.25
N LEU A 557 -39.15 7.06 1.54
CA LEU A 557 -38.31 6.28 2.45
C LEU A 557 -38.92 4.92 2.77
N LEU A 558 -40.24 4.87 2.98
CA LEU A 558 -40.97 3.61 3.18
C LEU A 558 -40.93 2.73 1.91
N SER A 559 -41.04 3.34 0.73
CA SER A 559 -40.86 2.64 -0.55
C SER A 559 -39.44 2.11 -0.72
N LEU A 560 -38.42 2.86 -0.31
CA LEU A 560 -37.03 2.37 -0.32
C LEU A 560 -36.83 1.17 0.60
N CYS A 561 -37.41 1.19 1.80
CA CYS A 561 -37.36 0.05 2.72
C CYS A 561 -37.98 -1.21 2.10
N LYS A 562 -39.11 -1.06 1.39
CA LYS A 562 -39.77 -2.15 0.65
C LYS A 562 -38.85 -2.71 -0.42
N TRP A 563 -38.23 -1.85 -1.23
CA TRP A 563 -37.30 -2.26 -2.27
C TRP A 563 -36.08 -2.99 -1.69
N MET A 564 -35.45 -2.46 -0.64
CA MET A 564 -34.32 -3.10 0.04
C MET A 564 -34.70 -4.48 0.58
N CYS A 565 -35.89 -4.62 1.17
CA CYS A 565 -36.39 -5.92 1.64
C CYS A 565 -36.51 -6.93 0.49
N GLN A 566 -37.19 -6.55 -0.60
CA GLN A 566 -37.41 -7.43 -1.75
C GLN A 566 -36.10 -7.83 -2.44
N ARG A 567 -35.21 -6.86 -2.63
CA ARG A 567 -33.90 -7.08 -3.26
C ARG A 567 -33.02 -8.00 -2.42
N GLY A 568 -32.96 -7.78 -1.10
CA GLY A 568 -32.21 -8.62 -0.17
C GLY A 568 -32.74 -10.05 -0.11
N GLU A 569 -34.06 -10.23 0.00
CA GLU A 569 -34.68 -11.56 -0.01
C GLU A 569 -34.47 -12.31 -1.33
N SER A 570 -34.54 -11.61 -2.47
CA SER A 570 -34.26 -12.20 -3.79
C SER A 570 -32.80 -12.65 -3.92
N LEU A 571 -31.85 -11.82 -3.47
CA LEU A 571 -30.44 -12.19 -3.44
C LEU A 571 -30.19 -13.39 -2.53
N LEU A 572 -30.77 -13.40 -1.32
CA LEU A 572 -30.62 -14.51 -0.39
C LEU A 572 -31.14 -15.82 -1.00
N LYS A 573 -32.31 -15.80 -1.64
CA LYS A 573 -32.87 -16.97 -2.34
C LYS A 573 -31.98 -17.45 -3.48
N SER A 574 -31.30 -16.54 -4.18
CA SER A 574 -30.42 -16.89 -5.31
C SER A 574 -29.12 -17.58 -4.91
N ILE A 575 -28.65 -17.41 -3.66
CA ILE A 575 -27.38 -17.99 -3.18
C ILE A 575 -27.57 -19.19 -2.25
N ILE A 576 -28.75 -19.37 -1.66
CA ILE A 576 -29.06 -20.54 -0.84
C ILE A 576 -29.40 -21.69 -1.78
N VAL A 577 -28.42 -22.60 -1.96
CA VAL A 577 -28.59 -23.83 -2.75
C VAL A 577 -28.96 -25.03 -1.88
N HIS A 578 -28.59 -24.98 -0.59
CA HIS A 578 -28.92 -26.01 0.40
C HIS A 578 -29.53 -25.32 1.62
N GLU A 579 -30.61 -25.86 2.17
CA GLU A 579 -31.11 -25.42 3.47
C GLU A 579 -30.03 -25.65 4.52
N ALA A 580 -29.92 -24.72 5.48
CA ALA A 580 -29.04 -24.92 6.62
C ALA A 580 -29.53 -26.16 7.40
N PRO A 581 -28.61 -27.05 7.83
CA PRO A 581 -28.97 -28.25 8.58
C PRO A 581 -29.73 -27.96 9.87
#